data_AF-A0A061N5J8-F1
#
_entry.id   AF-A0A061N5J8-F1
#
_cell.length_a   1.000
_cell.length_b   1.000
_cell.length_c   1.000
_cell.angle_alpha   90.00
_cell.angle_beta   90.00
_cell.angle_gamma   90.00
#
_symmetry.space_group_name_H-M   'P 1'
#
loop_
_entity.id
_entity.type
_entity.pdbx_description
1 polymer ?
#
loop_
_entity_poly.entity_id
_entity_poly.type
_entity_poly.pdbx_seq_one_letter_code
_entity_poly.pdbx_strand_id
1 'polypeptide(L)'
;MQTDQERDIEERLNDTKITVVTPLVTLEKRLKKSENVEDMCKALYQFLLDVDVDQKLERLSASASERGDLEQSSEHDQVWSNVIEVLEQFVDVSGTEKMSVKDFASMMDAGLESMSFRLVPPALDQVTIADMERSRLPDIEVTYIVGCNEGVIPKRPQDDGLLTEAERTQFESMGVTLGPSATNRLWHEPFYIYMAEASPKSQLLFTYALADEEGSSLLPSSLIRQVKERFPDVKHELVEHEANGVEFETQLQHIAHPTQVIEDLARQFQKYKHGEEISIAWYDVYHWLLDAKAYEPQLRTALDSLTYKNEAVPISETLTNQLYGEQIEASVSRMELFEQCAFRHFSQYGLQLRDREVFRLEAFDIGELFHAALKEISDYLKATNQSWKTIRADECRDITQKSVERLLPKIQRNILESTNHFRYVSQKLLAIVQTVTQTLRQQAQLSNFETIDLEVQFGKGTSLPSPVYPLSNGTNMLLRGRIDRVDRSQTDSGSFLQVIDYKSSKKNVIIFRRLTRYFSANACLS
;
A
#
# COMPACT_ATOMS: atom_id res chain seq x y z
N MET A 1 13.54 -11.72 -30.82
CA MET A 1 14.46 -12.71 -30.23
C MET A 1 14.46 -12.44 -28.75
N GLN A 2 14.13 -13.45 -27.95
CA GLN A 2 14.15 -13.37 -26.49
C GLN A 2 15.60 -13.34 -26.01
N THR A 3 15.90 -12.48 -25.05
CA THR A 3 17.23 -12.38 -24.44
C THR A 3 17.45 -13.49 -23.41
N ASP A 4 18.72 -13.85 -23.13
CA ASP A 4 19.03 -14.86 -22.11
C ASP A 4 18.52 -14.46 -20.71
N GLN A 5 18.50 -13.15 -20.41
CA GLN A 5 17.94 -12.60 -19.17
C GLN A 5 16.42 -12.77 -19.10
N GLU A 6 15.70 -12.51 -20.20
CA GLU A 6 14.25 -12.73 -20.25
C GLU A 6 13.91 -14.21 -20.08
N ARG A 7 14.76 -15.12 -20.58
CA ARG A 7 14.56 -16.56 -20.40
C ARG A 7 14.76 -16.99 -18.94
N ASP A 8 15.80 -16.51 -18.27
CA ASP A 8 16.04 -16.79 -16.84
C ASP A 8 14.88 -16.29 -15.96
N ILE A 9 14.38 -15.08 -16.22
CA ILE A 9 13.20 -14.55 -15.51
C ILE A 9 11.98 -15.44 -15.73
N GLU A 10 11.72 -15.85 -16.98
CA GLU A 10 10.59 -16.72 -17.30
C GLU A 10 10.69 -18.09 -16.63
N GLU A 11 11.88 -18.70 -16.63
CA GLU A 11 12.15 -19.97 -15.93
C GLU A 11 11.87 -19.82 -14.42
N ARG A 12 12.44 -18.80 -13.77
CA ARG A 12 12.21 -18.53 -12.34
C ARG A 12 10.74 -18.29 -11.99
N LEU A 13 10.01 -17.55 -12.83
CA LEU A 13 8.58 -17.30 -12.65
C LEU A 13 7.77 -18.60 -12.75
N ASN A 14 8.08 -19.43 -13.73
CA ASN A 14 7.42 -20.73 -13.91
C ASN A 14 7.73 -21.68 -12.76
N ASP A 15 8.98 -21.74 -12.30
CA ASP A 15 9.38 -22.57 -11.16
C ASP A 15 8.67 -22.13 -9.87
N THR A 16 8.62 -20.81 -9.62
CA THR A 16 7.89 -20.25 -8.47
C THR A 16 6.41 -20.59 -8.56
N LYS A 17 5.80 -20.42 -9.74
CA LYS A 17 4.40 -20.76 -10.00
C LYS A 17 4.15 -22.25 -9.73
N ILE A 18 4.99 -23.14 -10.24
CA ILE A 18 4.83 -24.59 -10.04
C ILE A 18 4.92 -24.93 -8.56
N THR A 19 5.90 -24.36 -7.85
CA THR A 19 6.11 -24.56 -6.41
C THR A 19 4.88 -24.15 -5.59
N VAL A 20 4.26 -23.01 -5.90
CA VAL A 20 3.09 -22.49 -5.17
C VAL A 20 1.79 -23.21 -5.58
N VAL A 21 1.58 -23.43 -6.87
CA VAL A 21 0.30 -23.93 -7.40
C VAL A 21 0.14 -25.44 -7.17
N THR A 22 1.22 -26.21 -7.21
CA THR A 22 1.14 -27.68 -7.14
C THR A 22 0.51 -28.19 -5.84
N PRO A 23 0.92 -27.71 -4.64
CA PRO A 23 0.28 -28.12 -3.39
C PRO A 23 -1.20 -27.71 -3.31
N LEU A 24 -1.53 -26.49 -3.77
CA LEU A 24 -2.90 -25.96 -3.76
C LEU A 24 -3.85 -26.75 -4.67
N VAL A 25 -3.41 -27.06 -5.89
CA VAL A 25 -4.20 -27.89 -6.83
C VAL A 25 -4.35 -29.32 -6.30
N THR A 26 -3.35 -29.84 -5.60
CA THR A 26 -3.42 -31.15 -4.96
C THR A 26 -4.45 -31.15 -3.83
N LEU A 27 -4.44 -30.14 -2.97
CA LEU A 27 -5.45 -29.93 -1.94
C LEU A 27 -6.87 -29.82 -2.55
N GLU A 28 -7.05 -29.00 -3.57
CA GLU A 28 -8.34 -28.84 -4.26
C GLU A 28 -8.86 -30.19 -4.78
N LYS A 29 -8.00 -30.99 -5.41
CA LYS A 29 -8.36 -32.33 -5.90
C LYS A 29 -8.72 -33.29 -4.78
N ARG A 30 -8.02 -33.25 -3.65
CA ARG A 30 -8.32 -34.10 -2.49
C ARG A 30 -9.68 -33.71 -1.89
N LEU A 31 -9.90 -32.42 -1.62
CA LEU A 31 -11.17 -31.91 -1.08
C LEU A 31 -12.38 -32.20 -1.98
N LYS A 32 -12.22 -32.10 -3.31
CA LYS A 32 -13.29 -32.45 -4.27
C LYS A 32 -13.63 -33.94 -4.29
N LYS A 33 -12.69 -34.81 -3.88
CA LYS A 33 -12.87 -36.26 -3.82
C LYS A 33 -13.36 -36.75 -2.45
N SER A 34 -13.20 -35.95 -1.40
CA SER A 34 -13.66 -36.26 -0.05
C SER A 34 -15.16 -36.51 -0.03
N GLU A 35 -15.59 -37.63 0.57
CA GLU A 35 -17.01 -37.98 0.62
C GLU A 35 -17.70 -37.45 1.89
N ASN A 36 -16.92 -37.25 2.95
CA ASN A 36 -17.36 -36.83 4.28
C ASN A 36 -16.36 -35.86 4.92
N VAL A 37 -16.69 -35.36 6.13
CA VAL A 37 -15.84 -34.41 6.87
C VAL A 37 -14.48 -35.00 7.23
N GLU A 38 -14.42 -36.28 7.60
CA GLU A 38 -13.17 -36.96 7.95
C GLU A 38 -12.17 -36.95 6.78
N ASP A 39 -12.64 -37.24 5.57
CA ASP A 39 -11.84 -37.16 4.36
C ASP A 39 -11.37 -35.73 4.06
N MET A 40 -12.17 -34.72 4.40
CA MET A 40 -11.78 -33.30 4.24
C MET A 40 -10.70 -32.90 5.25
N CYS A 41 -10.86 -33.28 6.52
CA CYS A 41 -9.84 -33.06 7.56
C CYS A 41 -8.52 -33.75 7.20
N LYS A 42 -8.56 -35.01 6.72
CA LYS A 42 -7.36 -35.72 6.23
C LYS A 42 -6.72 -35.03 5.03
N ALA A 43 -7.52 -34.51 4.10
CA ALA A 43 -7.01 -33.78 2.94
C ALA A 43 -6.25 -32.51 3.35
N LEU A 44 -6.79 -31.76 4.32
CA LEU A 44 -6.17 -30.57 4.88
C LEU A 44 -4.91 -30.90 5.69
N TYR A 45 -4.98 -31.89 6.59
CA TYR A 45 -3.83 -32.37 7.35
C TYR A 45 -2.67 -32.79 6.43
N GLN A 46 -2.95 -33.59 5.39
CA GLN A 46 -1.93 -34.01 4.43
C GLN A 46 -1.36 -32.82 3.65
N PHE A 47 -2.16 -31.79 3.34
CA PHE A 47 -1.64 -30.58 2.72
C PHE A 47 -0.65 -29.84 3.63
N LEU A 48 -0.93 -29.75 4.93
CA LEU A 48 -0.02 -29.13 5.90
C LEU A 48 1.32 -29.88 5.98
N LEU A 49 1.29 -31.21 5.90
CA LEU A 49 2.51 -32.03 5.81
C LEU A 49 3.23 -31.88 4.47
N ASP A 50 2.50 -31.88 3.35
CA ASP A 50 3.09 -31.75 2.00
C ASP A 50 3.83 -30.41 1.80
N VAL A 51 3.49 -29.39 2.60
CA VAL A 51 4.17 -28.09 2.61
C VAL A 51 5.08 -27.89 3.83
N ASP A 52 5.39 -28.95 4.57
CA ASP A 52 6.31 -28.96 5.73
C ASP A 52 5.97 -27.89 6.79
N VAL A 53 4.68 -27.70 7.11
CA VAL A 53 4.25 -26.67 8.09
C VAL A 53 4.82 -26.94 9.47
N ASP A 54 4.87 -28.20 9.88
CA ASP A 54 5.47 -28.66 11.13
C ASP A 54 6.93 -28.22 11.27
N GLN A 55 7.77 -28.53 10.27
CA GLN A 55 9.18 -28.17 10.28
C GLN A 55 9.40 -26.65 10.19
N LYS A 56 8.51 -25.94 9.47
CA LYS A 56 8.58 -24.47 9.37
C LYS A 56 8.24 -23.81 10.70
N LEU A 57 7.22 -24.29 11.41
CA LEU A 57 6.87 -23.82 12.75
C LEU A 57 8.02 -24.07 13.75
N GLU A 58 8.65 -25.25 13.70
CA GLU A 58 9.81 -25.55 14.55
C GLU A 58 10.98 -24.57 14.31
N ARG A 59 11.27 -24.24 13.04
CA ARG A 59 12.29 -23.23 12.70
C ARG A 59 11.92 -21.84 13.17
N LEU A 60 10.64 -21.46 13.09
CA LEU A 60 10.17 -20.17 13.58
C LEU A 60 10.29 -20.08 15.09
N SER A 61 9.91 -21.14 15.81
CA SER A 61 10.07 -21.25 17.26
C SER A 61 11.54 -21.13 17.69
N ALA A 62 12.43 -21.90 17.08
CA ALA A 62 13.87 -21.84 17.35
C ALA A 62 14.44 -20.44 17.10
N SER A 63 14.05 -19.79 16.01
CA SER A 63 14.49 -18.44 15.68
C SER A 63 13.97 -17.38 16.65
N ALA A 64 12.74 -17.52 17.16
CA ALA A 64 12.19 -16.64 18.20
C ALA A 64 12.93 -16.81 19.53
N SER A 65 13.17 -18.06 19.94
CA SER A 65 13.98 -18.41 21.11
C SER A 65 15.40 -17.83 21.04
N GLU A 66 16.06 -17.93 19.88
CA GLU A 66 17.41 -17.35 19.67
C GLU A 66 17.42 -15.81 19.80
N ARG A 67 16.31 -15.14 19.49
CA ARG A 67 16.13 -13.70 19.69
C ARG A 67 15.74 -13.33 21.12
N GLY A 68 15.50 -14.31 22.00
CA GLY A 68 14.99 -14.11 23.35
C GLY A 68 13.49 -13.85 23.44
N ASP A 69 12.76 -14.04 22.35
CA ASP A 69 11.30 -13.86 22.28
C ASP A 69 10.60 -15.19 22.63
N LEU A 70 10.50 -15.44 23.94
CA LEU A 70 9.94 -16.69 24.48
C LEU A 70 8.42 -16.79 24.28
N GLU A 71 7.72 -15.66 24.21
CA GLU A 71 6.28 -15.62 23.97
C GLU A 71 5.98 -16.11 22.55
N GLN A 72 6.58 -15.49 21.54
CA GLN A 72 6.42 -15.90 20.14
C GLN A 72 6.89 -17.35 19.89
N SER A 73 7.96 -17.78 20.56
CA SER A 73 8.40 -19.18 20.49
C SER A 73 7.32 -20.13 21.00
N SER A 74 6.73 -19.82 22.17
CA SER A 74 5.65 -20.62 22.76
C SER A 74 4.39 -20.61 21.91
N GLU A 75 4.05 -19.50 21.27
CA GLU A 75 2.92 -19.43 20.33
C GLU A 75 3.12 -20.42 19.17
N HIS A 76 4.28 -20.38 18.51
CA HIS A 76 4.59 -21.28 17.38
C HIS A 76 4.50 -22.76 17.76
N ASP A 77 4.98 -23.14 18.95
CA ASP A 77 4.87 -24.51 19.45
C ASP A 77 3.42 -24.95 19.69
N GLN A 78 2.56 -24.01 20.10
CA GLN A 78 1.15 -24.29 20.41
C GLN A 78 0.27 -24.35 19.15
N VAL A 79 0.57 -23.57 18.10
CA VAL A 79 -0.26 -23.47 16.88
C VAL A 79 -0.54 -24.86 16.28
N TRP A 80 0.49 -25.69 16.11
CA TRP A 80 0.32 -27.01 15.50
C TRP A 80 -0.67 -27.87 16.30
N SER A 81 -0.46 -27.97 17.62
CA SER A 81 -1.31 -28.76 18.50
C SER A 81 -2.76 -28.30 18.46
N ASN A 82 -2.99 -26.99 18.49
CA ASN A 82 -4.33 -26.41 18.47
C ASN A 82 -5.04 -26.68 17.12
N VAL A 83 -4.33 -26.56 16.00
CA VAL A 83 -4.88 -26.87 14.68
C VAL A 83 -5.26 -28.34 14.57
N ILE A 84 -4.42 -29.24 15.05
CA ILE A 84 -4.74 -30.67 15.07
C ILE A 84 -5.95 -30.96 15.97
N GLU A 85 -6.02 -30.35 17.15
CA GLU A 85 -7.15 -30.52 18.07
C GLU A 85 -8.48 -30.10 17.41
N VAL A 86 -8.52 -28.99 16.68
CA VAL A 86 -9.74 -28.59 15.95
C VAL A 86 -10.09 -29.56 14.84
N LEU A 87 -9.11 -30.09 14.10
CA LEU A 87 -9.38 -31.13 13.10
C LEU A 87 -9.94 -32.40 13.73
N GLU A 88 -9.41 -32.83 14.88
CA GLU A 88 -9.88 -34.00 15.63
C GLU A 88 -11.33 -33.79 16.10
N GLN A 89 -11.64 -32.63 16.70
CA GLN A 89 -13.00 -32.29 17.13
C GLN A 89 -14.01 -32.32 15.97
N PHE A 90 -13.60 -31.86 14.78
CA PHE A 90 -14.46 -31.91 13.59
C PHE A 90 -14.78 -33.33 13.15
N VAL A 91 -13.78 -34.21 13.19
CA VAL A 91 -13.95 -35.64 12.89
C VAL A 91 -14.84 -36.30 13.94
N ASP A 92 -14.67 -35.98 15.22
CA ASP A 92 -15.43 -36.57 16.32
C ASP A 92 -16.92 -36.19 16.27
N VAL A 93 -17.24 -34.95 15.92
CA VAL A 93 -18.63 -34.45 15.90
C VAL A 93 -19.35 -34.82 14.60
N SER A 94 -18.71 -34.62 13.46
CA SER A 94 -19.37 -34.70 12.14
C SER A 94 -18.60 -35.54 11.11
N GLY A 95 -17.63 -36.36 11.53
CA GLY A 95 -16.70 -37.06 10.63
C GLY A 95 -17.35 -37.83 9.47
N THR A 96 -18.47 -38.51 9.72
CA THR A 96 -19.18 -39.31 8.71
C THR A 96 -20.21 -38.52 7.88
N GLU A 97 -20.48 -37.27 8.27
CA GLU A 97 -21.47 -36.43 7.60
C GLU A 97 -20.95 -35.94 6.24
N LYS A 98 -21.88 -35.79 5.30
CA LYS A 98 -21.56 -35.19 3.99
C LYS A 98 -21.72 -33.69 4.08
N MET A 99 -20.70 -32.95 3.66
CA MET A 99 -20.67 -31.50 3.71
C MET A 99 -20.06 -30.93 2.43
N SER A 100 -20.44 -29.71 2.05
CA SER A 100 -19.80 -29.00 0.95
C SER A 100 -18.46 -28.40 1.40
N VAL A 101 -17.50 -28.24 0.49
CA VAL A 101 -16.20 -27.61 0.81
C VAL A 101 -16.38 -26.19 1.36
N LYS A 102 -17.42 -25.48 0.92
CA LYS A 102 -17.71 -24.12 1.40
C LYS A 102 -18.13 -24.14 2.87
N ASP A 103 -19.05 -25.02 3.23
CA ASP A 103 -19.55 -25.11 4.61
C ASP A 103 -18.44 -25.62 5.53
N PHE A 104 -17.63 -26.60 5.07
CA PHE A 104 -16.45 -27.07 5.78
C PHE A 104 -15.46 -25.93 6.06
N ALA A 105 -15.16 -25.09 5.05
CA ALA A 105 -14.28 -23.94 5.22
C ALA A 105 -14.85 -22.93 6.24
N SER A 106 -16.15 -22.61 6.17
CA SER A 106 -16.78 -21.71 7.14
C SER A 106 -16.78 -22.25 8.56
N MET A 107 -16.97 -23.56 8.74
CA MET A 107 -16.83 -24.19 10.06
C MET A 107 -15.38 -24.13 10.53
N MET A 108 -14.41 -24.48 9.67
CA MET A 108 -12.99 -24.41 10.00
C MET A 108 -12.58 -23.00 10.41
N ASP A 109 -13.04 -21.97 9.69
CA ASP A 109 -12.79 -20.56 10.04
C ASP A 109 -13.33 -20.24 11.44
N ALA A 110 -14.56 -20.65 11.76
CA ALA A 110 -15.14 -20.45 13.10
C ALA A 110 -14.39 -21.24 14.19
N GLY A 111 -13.95 -22.46 13.88
CA GLY A 111 -13.13 -23.28 14.78
C GLY A 111 -11.78 -22.62 15.08
N LEU A 112 -11.09 -22.14 14.05
CA LEU A 112 -9.83 -21.41 14.15
C LEU A 112 -9.99 -20.09 14.91
N GLU A 113 -11.08 -19.35 14.70
CA GLU A 113 -11.38 -18.09 15.42
C GLU A 113 -11.62 -18.31 16.92
N SER A 114 -12.15 -19.48 17.30
CA SER A 114 -12.37 -19.84 18.70
C SER A 114 -11.10 -20.31 19.43
N MET A 115 -10.00 -20.53 18.71
CA MET A 115 -8.75 -21.00 19.32
C MET A 115 -8.16 -19.92 20.24
N SER A 116 -7.79 -20.33 21.45
CA SER A 116 -7.05 -19.50 22.40
C SER A 116 -5.69 -20.12 22.70
N PHE A 117 -4.64 -19.31 22.72
CA PHE A 117 -3.34 -19.74 23.21
C PHE A 117 -3.38 -19.91 24.73
N ARG A 118 -2.61 -20.87 25.25
CA ARG A 118 -2.40 -20.96 26.70
C ARG A 118 -1.52 -19.79 27.11
N LEU A 119 -1.94 -19.11 28.18
CA LEU A 119 -1.18 -18.02 28.79
C LEU A 119 0.23 -18.50 29.17
N VAL A 120 1.23 -17.66 28.91
CA VAL A 120 2.58 -17.86 29.45
C VAL A 120 2.47 -17.95 30.98
N PRO A 121 3.10 -18.95 31.64
CA PRO A 121 3.04 -19.09 33.08
C PRO A 121 3.48 -17.79 33.80
N PRO A 122 2.82 -17.42 34.90
CA PRO A 122 3.16 -16.21 35.64
C PRO A 122 4.61 -16.26 36.15
N ALA A 123 5.30 -15.13 36.02
CA ALA A 123 6.65 -14.93 36.53
C ALA A 123 6.64 -14.61 38.04
N LEU A 124 7.83 -14.64 38.67
CA LEU A 124 7.99 -14.32 40.10
C LEU A 124 7.73 -12.85 40.42
N ASP A 125 8.10 -11.94 39.52
CA ASP A 125 7.95 -10.49 39.68
C ASP A 125 7.30 -9.92 38.42
N GLN A 126 6.02 -9.54 38.54
CA GLN A 126 5.21 -9.10 37.41
C GLN A 126 4.07 -8.17 37.85
N VAL A 127 3.68 -7.27 36.95
CA VAL A 127 2.42 -6.54 37.07
C VAL A 127 1.29 -7.44 36.56
N THR A 128 0.26 -7.64 37.38
CA THR A 128 -0.89 -8.48 37.01
C THR A 128 -1.99 -7.62 36.40
N ILE A 129 -2.28 -7.83 35.12
CA ILE A 129 -3.44 -7.24 34.43
C ILE A 129 -4.59 -8.24 34.53
N ALA A 130 -5.73 -7.78 35.02
CA ALA A 130 -6.82 -8.65 35.42
C ALA A 130 -8.19 -8.04 35.12
N ASP A 131 -9.14 -8.92 34.80
CA ASP A 131 -10.56 -8.57 34.64
C ASP A 131 -11.25 -8.42 36.01
N MET A 132 -12.12 -7.42 36.15
CA MET A 132 -12.80 -7.08 37.41
C MET A 132 -13.86 -8.11 37.84
N GLU A 133 -14.48 -8.82 36.90
CA GLU A 133 -15.58 -9.76 37.14
C GLU A 133 -15.03 -11.12 37.58
N ARG A 134 -14.06 -11.66 36.85
CA ARG A 134 -13.58 -13.05 36.97
C ARG A 134 -12.34 -13.20 37.85
N SER A 135 -11.50 -12.17 37.94
CA SER A 135 -10.21 -12.31 38.61
C SER A 135 -10.34 -12.23 40.13
N ARG A 136 -9.52 -12.99 40.84
CA ARG A 136 -9.41 -12.96 42.30
C ARG A 136 -7.95 -12.81 42.65
N LEU A 137 -7.58 -11.63 43.11
CA LEU A 137 -6.20 -11.25 43.37
C LEU A 137 -5.98 -11.10 44.88
N PRO A 138 -5.33 -12.06 45.55
CA PRO A 138 -4.94 -11.90 46.95
C PRO A 138 -3.70 -11.01 47.08
N ASP A 139 -3.57 -10.34 48.23
CA ASP A 139 -2.35 -9.67 48.66
C ASP A 139 -1.77 -8.58 47.73
N ILE A 140 -2.64 -7.82 47.06
CA ILE A 140 -2.23 -6.69 46.22
C ILE A 140 -1.93 -5.46 47.08
N GLU A 141 -0.75 -4.85 46.90
CA GLU A 141 -0.40 -3.60 47.59
C GLU A 141 -1.05 -2.38 46.93
N VAL A 142 -1.03 -2.31 45.60
CA VAL A 142 -1.53 -1.19 44.79
C VAL A 142 -2.44 -1.70 43.67
N THR A 143 -3.63 -1.13 43.52
CA THR A 143 -4.59 -1.47 42.45
C THR A 143 -4.87 -0.24 41.59
N TYR A 144 -4.83 -0.43 40.26
CA TYR A 144 -5.26 0.55 39.26
C TYR A 144 -6.57 0.06 38.62
N ILE A 145 -7.65 0.80 38.80
CA ILE A 145 -8.91 0.57 38.07
C ILE A 145 -8.87 1.43 36.82
N VAL A 146 -8.65 0.77 35.68
CA VAL A 146 -8.44 1.41 34.38
C VAL A 146 -9.73 1.53 33.60
N GLY A 147 -9.91 2.64 32.88
CA GLY A 147 -11.05 2.83 31.99
C GLY A 147 -12.36 3.12 32.72
N CYS A 148 -12.30 3.91 33.79
CA CYS A 148 -13.46 4.42 34.54
C CYS A 148 -14.26 5.45 33.71
N ASN A 149 -14.71 5.06 32.53
CA ASN A 149 -15.46 5.85 31.56
C ASN A 149 -16.95 5.45 31.56
N GLU A 150 -17.81 6.38 31.15
CA GLU A 150 -19.26 6.14 31.05
C GLU A 150 -19.56 4.97 30.09
N GLY A 151 -20.33 3.98 30.56
CA GLY A 151 -20.71 2.81 29.78
C GLY A 151 -19.70 1.66 29.81
N VAL A 152 -18.46 1.92 30.22
CA VAL A 152 -17.42 0.91 30.47
C VAL A 152 -17.49 0.42 31.91
N ILE A 153 -17.53 1.36 32.87
CA ILE A 153 -17.70 1.06 34.30
C ILE A 153 -18.80 1.97 34.85
N PRO A 154 -19.91 1.46 35.42
CA PRO A 154 -20.41 0.10 35.26
C PRO A 154 -20.58 -0.30 33.79
N LYS A 155 -20.33 -1.57 33.48
CA LYS A 155 -20.51 -2.12 32.14
C LYS A 155 -21.99 -2.11 31.78
N ARG A 156 -22.33 -1.53 30.63
CA ARG A 156 -23.70 -1.64 30.09
C ARG A 156 -23.88 -3.07 29.54
N PRO A 157 -24.82 -3.87 30.09
CA PRO A 157 -25.04 -5.22 29.60
C PRO A 157 -25.57 -5.18 28.16
N GLN A 158 -25.01 -6.00 27.28
CA GLN A 158 -25.56 -6.29 25.96
C GLN A 158 -26.47 -7.52 26.05
N ASP A 159 -27.63 -7.45 25.38
CA ASP A 159 -28.61 -8.53 25.32
C ASP A 159 -28.50 -9.26 23.98
N ASP A 160 -27.38 -9.96 23.78
CA ASP A 160 -27.08 -10.70 22.55
C ASP A 160 -27.55 -12.17 22.62
N GLY A 161 -28.43 -12.49 23.56
CA GLY A 161 -28.92 -13.85 23.79
C GLY A 161 -30.05 -14.26 22.84
N LEU A 162 -30.28 -15.57 22.73
CA LEU A 162 -31.43 -16.12 22.00
C LEU A 162 -32.78 -15.72 22.64
N LEU A 163 -32.79 -15.54 23.96
CA LEU A 163 -33.98 -15.20 24.74
C LEU A 163 -33.96 -13.73 25.15
N THR A 164 -35.04 -13.03 24.84
CA THR A 164 -35.27 -11.66 25.30
C THR A 164 -35.52 -11.60 26.80
N GLU A 165 -35.24 -10.47 27.44
CA GLU A 165 -35.52 -10.25 28.87
C GLU A 165 -36.98 -10.60 29.25
N ALA A 166 -37.96 -10.27 28.39
CA ALA A 166 -39.37 -10.55 28.63
C ALA A 166 -39.68 -12.06 28.66
N GLU A 167 -39.10 -12.84 27.75
CA GLU A 167 -39.23 -14.29 27.72
C GLU A 167 -38.58 -14.93 28.95
N ARG A 168 -37.43 -14.39 29.39
CA ARG A 168 -36.74 -14.88 30.60
C ARG A 168 -37.60 -14.67 31.85
N THR A 169 -38.18 -13.49 32.03
CA THR A 169 -39.09 -13.22 33.15
C THR A 169 -40.32 -14.14 33.12
N GLN A 170 -40.84 -14.45 31.93
CA GLN A 170 -41.94 -15.40 31.79
C GLN A 170 -41.53 -16.81 32.23
N PHE A 171 -40.37 -17.31 31.81
CA PHE A 171 -39.85 -18.61 32.25
C PHE A 171 -39.61 -18.67 33.77
N GLU A 172 -39.05 -17.61 34.35
CA GLU A 172 -38.86 -17.50 35.80
C GLU A 172 -40.21 -17.54 36.55
N SER A 173 -41.24 -16.88 36.03
CA SER A 173 -42.59 -16.93 36.61
C SER A 173 -43.23 -18.32 36.56
N MET A 174 -42.77 -19.18 35.64
CA MET A 174 -43.16 -20.59 35.54
C MET A 174 -42.28 -21.51 36.41
N GLY A 175 -41.36 -20.94 37.19
CA GLY A 175 -40.45 -21.69 38.07
C GLY A 175 -39.21 -22.25 37.37
N VAL A 176 -38.89 -21.77 36.16
CA VAL A 176 -37.66 -22.17 35.44
C VAL A 176 -36.55 -21.19 35.77
N THR A 177 -35.49 -21.65 36.43
CA THR A 177 -34.31 -20.84 36.73
C THR A 177 -33.39 -20.77 35.51
N LEU A 178 -33.19 -19.56 34.98
CA LEU A 178 -32.25 -19.30 33.88
C LEU A 178 -30.98 -18.61 34.41
N GLY A 179 -29.95 -18.52 33.56
CA GLY A 179 -28.75 -17.71 33.85
C GLY A 179 -29.09 -16.21 33.95
N PRO A 180 -28.19 -15.40 34.56
CA PRO A 180 -28.50 -14.02 34.94
C PRO A 180 -28.96 -13.17 33.75
N SER A 181 -30.01 -12.40 33.99
CA SER A 181 -30.60 -11.48 33.03
C SER A 181 -29.72 -10.23 32.81
N ALA A 182 -30.02 -9.39 31.80
CA ALA A 182 -29.29 -8.13 31.61
C ALA A 182 -29.41 -7.24 32.85
N THR A 183 -30.62 -7.21 33.43
CA THR A 183 -30.92 -6.50 34.68
C THR A 183 -30.08 -7.07 35.84
N ASN A 184 -30.04 -8.39 36.01
CA ASN A 184 -29.25 -9.01 37.09
C ASN A 184 -27.75 -8.72 36.94
N ARG A 185 -27.20 -8.78 35.72
CA ARG A 185 -25.79 -8.42 35.48
C ARG A 185 -25.49 -6.98 35.87
N LEU A 186 -26.39 -6.04 35.56
CA LEU A 186 -26.25 -4.65 36.00
C LEU A 186 -26.31 -4.51 37.53
N TRP A 187 -27.12 -5.33 38.22
CA TRP A 187 -27.15 -5.37 39.69
C TRP A 187 -25.87 -5.97 40.31
N HIS A 188 -25.11 -6.79 39.58
CA HIS A 188 -23.83 -7.34 40.03
C HIS A 188 -22.67 -6.34 39.88
N GLU A 189 -22.75 -5.38 38.96
CA GLU A 189 -21.68 -4.39 38.73
C GLU A 189 -21.21 -3.66 40.01
N PRO A 190 -22.08 -3.15 40.90
CA PRO A 190 -21.64 -2.54 42.15
C PRO A 190 -20.82 -3.48 43.04
N PHE A 191 -21.10 -4.78 43.00
CA PHE A 191 -20.33 -5.78 43.75
C PHE A 191 -18.94 -5.99 43.14
N TYR A 192 -18.82 -6.05 41.81
CA TYR A 192 -17.52 -6.16 41.16
C TYR A 192 -16.65 -4.92 41.39
N ILE A 193 -17.25 -3.73 41.30
CA ILE A 193 -16.57 -2.47 41.64
C ILE A 193 -16.11 -2.51 43.09
N TYR A 194 -16.97 -2.88 44.03
CA TYR A 194 -16.58 -3.02 45.44
C TYR A 194 -15.40 -3.99 45.64
N MET A 195 -15.40 -5.14 44.96
CA MET A 195 -14.31 -6.11 45.05
C MET A 195 -12.98 -5.54 44.53
N ALA A 196 -13.00 -4.72 43.47
CA ALA A 196 -11.82 -4.04 42.97
C ALA A 196 -11.39 -2.87 43.86
N GLU A 197 -12.33 -2.12 44.43
CA GLU A 197 -12.02 -1.06 45.40
C GLU A 197 -11.41 -1.63 46.69
N ALA A 198 -11.79 -2.85 47.06
CA ALA A 198 -11.31 -3.55 48.25
C ALA A 198 -10.06 -4.43 48.02
N SER A 199 -9.53 -4.51 46.79
CA SER A 199 -8.37 -5.37 46.50
C SER A 199 -7.02 -4.86 47.02
N PRO A 200 -6.69 -3.55 47.02
CA PRO A 200 -5.38 -3.09 47.48
C PRO A 200 -5.30 -2.95 49.00
N LYS A 201 -4.12 -3.22 49.56
CA LYS A 201 -3.79 -2.96 50.97
C LYS A 201 -3.38 -1.51 51.25
N SER A 202 -2.76 -0.85 50.26
CA SER A 202 -2.13 0.45 50.45
C SER A 202 -2.75 1.55 49.59
N GLN A 203 -2.81 1.36 48.28
CA GLN A 203 -3.19 2.43 47.35
C GLN A 203 -4.16 1.95 46.26
N LEU A 204 -5.18 2.77 46.01
CA LEU A 204 -6.17 2.58 44.95
C LEU A 204 -6.14 3.79 44.01
N LEU A 205 -6.03 3.55 42.71
CA LEU A 205 -6.07 4.58 41.68
C LEU A 205 -7.20 4.31 40.71
N PHE A 206 -7.94 5.36 40.35
CA PHE A 206 -8.95 5.33 39.29
C PHE A 206 -8.44 6.12 38.09
N THR A 207 -8.41 5.52 36.92
CA THR A 207 -8.02 6.19 35.68
C THR A 207 -9.17 6.17 34.68
N TYR A 208 -9.31 7.23 33.90
CA TYR A 208 -10.29 7.34 32.82
C TYR A 208 -9.68 8.15 31.67
N ALA A 209 -10.01 7.77 30.44
CA ALA A 209 -9.56 8.48 29.26
C ALA A 209 -10.46 9.70 28.99
N LEU A 210 -9.90 10.76 28.39
CA LEU A 210 -10.66 11.95 27.95
C LEU A 210 -11.09 11.86 26.49
N ALA A 211 -10.41 11.02 25.71
CA ALA A 211 -10.71 10.77 24.31
C ALA A 211 -10.40 9.31 23.95
N ASP A 212 -11.07 8.78 22.94
CA ASP A 212 -10.73 7.49 22.31
C ASP A 212 -9.57 7.63 21.31
N GLU A 213 -9.23 6.53 20.63
CA GLU A 213 -8.14 6.48 19.65
C GLU A 213 -8.36 7.40 18.44
N GLU A 214 -9.61 7.76 18.12
CA GLU A 214 -9.97 8.68 17.03
C GLU A 214 -10.03 10.15 17.50
N GLY A 215 -9.88 10.39 18.81
CA GLY A 215 -9.98 11.73 19.42
C GLY A 215 -11.39 12.13 19.82
N SER A 216 -12.38 11.23 19.74
CA SER A 216 -13.74 11.50 20.20
C SER A 216 -13.79 11.53 21.73
N SER A 217 -14.52 12.50 22.29
CA SER A 217 -14.55 12.71 23.74
C SER A 217 -15.18 11.53 24.48
N LEU A 218 -14.49 11.07 25.53
CA LEU A 218 -14.98 10.09 26.49
C LEU A 218 -15.33 10.77 27.81
N LEU A 219 -16.49 10.41 28.36
CA LEU A 219 -16.96 10.94 29.63
C LEU A 219 -16.48 10.07 30.81
N PRO A 220 -16.17 10.66 31.97
CA PRO A 220 -15.87 9.91 33.18
C PRO A 220 -17.11 9.18 33.68
N SER A 221 -16.90 8.00 34.27
CA SER A 221 -17.93 7.23 34.94
C SER A 221 -18.56 8.00 36.10
N SER A 222 -19.82 7.66 36.43
CA SER A 222 -20.47 8.11 37.67
C SER A 222 -19.67 7.73 38.93
N LEU A 223 -18.86 6.68 38.87
CA LEU A 223 -17.98 6.25 39.97
C LEU A 223 -16.99 7.35 40.35
N ILE A 224 -16.39 8.02 39.36
CA ILE A 224 -15.45 9.13 39.60
C ILE A 224 -16.13 10.27 40.37
N ARG A 225 -17.39 10.58 40.06
CA ARG A 225 -18.17 11.58 40.80
C ARG A 225 -18.39 11.13 42.25
N GLN A 226 -18.80 9.88 42.47
CA GLN A 226 -19.02 9.34 43.82
C GLN A 226 -17.74 9.36 44.67
N VAL A 227 -16.59 9.01 44.08
CA VAL A 227 -15.29 9.08 44.75
C VAL A 227 -14.96 10.51 45.15
N LYS A 228 -15.12 11.49 44.26
CA LYS A 228 -14.88 12.92 44.57
C LYS A 228 -15.83 13.47 45.64
N GLU A 229 -17.08 13.03 45.65
CA GLU A 229 -18.05 13.41 46.70
C GLU A 229 -17.71 12.81 48.06
N ARG A 230 -17.24 11.55 48.09
CA ARG A 230 -16.89 10.84 49.32
C ARG A 230 -15.53 11.23 49.88
N PHE A 231 -14.58 11.57 49.02
CA PHE A 231 -13.22 11.96 49.34
C PHE A 231 -12.90 13.31 48.68
N PRO A 232 -13.33 14.44 49.29
CA PRO A 232 -13.14 15.77 48.70
C PRO A 232 -11.67 16.14 48.48
N ASP A 233 -10.78 15.59 49.31
CA ASP A 233 -9.33 15.82 49.24
C ASP A 233 -8.60 14.80 48.37
N VAL A 234 -9.32 14.01 47.57
CA VAL A 234 -8.72 13.03 46.65
C VAL A 234 -7.84 13.76 45.63
N LYS A 235 -6.59 13.30 45.48
CA LYS A 235 -5.67 13.86 44.48
C LYS A 235 -6.23 13.54 43.09
N HIS A 236 -6.40 14.57 42.28
CA HIS A 236 -6.79 14.43 40.87
C HIS A 236 -5.66 14.96 40.01
N GLU A 237 -5.08 14.08 39.19
CA GLU A 237 -3.96 14.39 38.32
C GLU A 237 -4.36 14.15 36.86
N LEU A 238 -3.91 15.04 35.99
CA LEU A 238 -3.96 14.83 34.56
C LEU A 238 -2.69 14.08 34.15
N VAL A 239 -2.85 12.90 33.55
CA VAL A 239 -1.74 12.18 32.94
C VAL A 239 -1.69 12.56 31.47
N GLU A 240 -0.66 13.29 31.07
CA GLU A 240 -0.41 13.66 29.68
C GLU A 240 0.55 12.67 29.05
N HIS A 241 0.37 12.42 27.75
CA HIS A 241 1.33 11.61 27.00
C HIS A 241 2.65 12.36 26.78
N GLU A 242 2.56 13.67 26.52
CA GLU A 242 3.69 14.53 26.26
C GLU A 242 4.17 15.20 27.55
N ALA A 243 5.50 15.32 27.68
CA ALA A 243 6.11 16.05 28.79
C ALA A 243 5.93 17.57 28.61
N ASN A 244 4.75 18.09 28.93
CA ASN A 244 4.46 19.52 28.82
C ASN A 244 4.86 20.26 30.09
N GLY A 245 5.12 21.56 29.96
CA GLY A 245 5.59 22.41 31.06
C GLY A 245 7.11 22.36 31.29
N VAL A 246 7.54 23.09 32.32
CA VAL A 246 8.97 23.29 32.64
C VAL A 246 9.34 22.89 34.08
N GLU A 247 8.35 22.47 34.88
CA GLU A 247 8.56 22.11 36.27
C GLU A 247 9.29 20.77 36.40
N PHE A 248 10.45 20.78 37.04
CA PHE A 248 11.35 19.62 37.14
C PHE A 248 10.64 18.34 37.60
N GLU A 249 9.86 18.41 38.69
CA GLU A 249 9.18 17.26 39.28
C GLU A 249 8.15 16.62 38.32
N THR A 250 7.46 17.42 37.51
CA THR A 250 6.51 16.91 36.51
C THR A 250 7.22 16.18 35.38
N GLN A 251 8.39 16.67 34.97
CA GLN A 251 9.16 16.06 33.88
C GLN A 251 9.79 14.73 34.27
N LEU A 252 10.15 14.54 35.54
CA LEU A 252 10.74 13.29 36.03
C LEU A 252 9.84 12.06 35.77
N GLN A 253 8.52 12.24 35.74
CA GLN A 253 7.57 11.17 35.47
C GLN A 253 7.68 10.60 34.05
N HIS A 254 8.20 11.40 33.11
CA HIS A 254 8.45 10.99 31.72
C HIS A 254 9.84 10.36 31.53
N ILE A 255 10.70 10.39 32.56
CA ILE A 255 12.08 9.89 32.51
C ILE A 255 12.14 8.47 33.11
N ALA A 256 11.43 7.53 32.49
CA ALA A 256 11.31 6.15 32.97
C ALA A 256 12.24 5.15 32.26
N HIS A 257 12.34 5.22 30.93
CA HIS A 257 13.11 4.27 30.13
C HIS A 257 13.92 4.95 29.02
N PRO A 258 15.17 4.54 28.73
CA PRO A 258 16.04 5.24 27.77
C PRO A 258 15.42 5.42 26.38
N THR A 259 14.70 4.42 25.86
CA THR A 259 14.03 4.51 24.54
C THR A 259 12.98 5.61 24.50
N GLN A 260 12.08 5.67 25.50
CA GLN A 260 11.04 6.70 25.59
C GLN A 260 11.66 8.09 25.74
N VAL A 261 12.67 8.18 26.59
CA VAL A 261 13.36 9.43 26.93
C VAL A 261 14.04 10.06 25.72
N ILE A 262 14.55 9.27 24.77
CA ILE A 262 15.15 9.80 23.53
C ILE A 262 14.10 10.49 22.66
N GLU A 263 12.90 9.93 22.55
CA GLU A 263 11.81 10.54 21.79
C GLU A 263 11.32 11.84 22.42
N ASP A 264 11.13 11.82 23.74
CA ASP A 264 10.76 13.02 24.49
C ASP A 264 11.85 14.09 24.42
N LEU A 265 13.12 13.71 24.53
CA LEU A 265 14.24 14.64 24.39
C LEU A 265 14.23 15.35 23.04
N ALA A 266 13.97 14.63 21.94
CA ALA A 266 13.86 15.22 20.61
C ALA A 266 12.71 16.24 20.54
N ARG A 267 11.55 15.92 21.11
CA ARG A 267 10.40 16.84 21.20
C ARG A 267 10.76 18.10 22.00
N GLN A 268 11.43 17.93 23.15
CA GLN A 268 11.84 19.06 23.99
C GLN A 268 12.86 19.95 23.29
N PHE A 269 13.87 19.38 22.65
CA PHE A 269 14.87 20.17 21.92
C PHE A 269 14.26 20.86 20.70
N GLN A 270 13.20 20.29 20.11
CA GLN A 270 12.44 20.97 19.08
C GLN A 270 11.67 22.19 19.65
N LYS A 271 11.03 22.07 20.82
CA LYS A 271 10.42 23.21 21.53
C LYS A 271 11.45 24.30 21.84
N TYR A 272 12.60 23.91 22.41
CA TYR A 272 13.72 24.81 22.68
C TYR A 272 14.21 25.56 21.43
N LYS A 273 14.33 24.86 20.30
CA LYS A 273 14.70 25.48 19.01
C LYS A 273 13.68 26.51 18.53
N HIS A 274 12.40 26.36 18.87
CA HIS A 274 11.35 27.34 18.58
C HIS A 274 11.31 28.51 19.58
N GLY A 275 12.22 28.53 20.57
CA GLY A 275 12.33 29.59 21.57
C GLY A 275 11.48 29.36 22.82
N GLU A 276 10.92 28.16 22.99
CA GLU A 276 10.23 27.78 24.22
C GLU A 276 11.23 27.41 25.33
N GLU A 277 10.86 27.65 26.58
CA GLU A 277 11.63 27.18 27.73
C GLU A 277 11.41 25.67 27.91
N ILE A 278 12.49 24.95 28.23
CA ILE A 278 12.44 23.52 28.59
C ILE A 278 13.04 23.31 29.98
N SER A 279 12.57 22.28 30.68
CA SER A 279 13.09 21.93 32.01
C SER A 279 14.57 21.56 31.97
N ILE A 280 15.28 21.86 33.06
CA ILE A 280 16.68 21.48 33.25
C ILE A 280 16.90 19.96 33.18
N ALA A 281 15.87 19.17 33.55
CA ALA A 281 15.91 17.70 33.53
C ALA A 281 16.30 17.15 32.15
N TRP A 282 15.87 17.81 31.06
CA TRP A 282 16.16 17.37 29.70
C TRP A 282 17.62 17.59 29.29
N TYR A 283 18.29 18.58 29.87
CA TYR A 283 19.74 18.76 29.68
C TYR A 283 20.53 17.67 30.42
N ASP A 284 20.09 17.30 31.63
CA ASP A 284 20.72 16.22 32.40
C ASP A 284 20.53 14.86 31.72
N VAL A 285 19.32 14.59 31.22
CA VAL A 285 19.01 13.43 30.36
C VAL A 285 19.92 13.38 29.15
N TYR A 286 20.10 14.52 28.45
CA TYR A 286 20.98 14.59 27.29
C TYR A 286 22.42 14.25 27.66
N HIS A 287 22.96 14.83 28.74
CA HIS A 287 24.31 14.51 29.21
C HIS A 287 24.45 13.04 29.58
N TRP A 288 23.46 12.47 30.27
CA TRP A 288 23.47 11.05 30.60
C TRP A 288 23.47 10.16 29.34
N LEU A 289 22.67 10.50 28.32
CA LEU A 289 22.61 9.76 27.05
C LEU A 289 23.92 9.86 26.25
N LEU A 290 24.69 10.94 26.38
CA LEU A 290 26.02 11.04 25.78
C LEU A 290 27.02 10.04 26.38
N ASP A 291 26.92 9.77 27.68
CA ASP A 291 27.79 8.80 28.36
C ASP A 291 27.33 7.35 28.12
N ALA A 292 26.04 7.15 27.86
CA ALA A 292 25.43 5.84 27.64
C ALA A 292 25.62 5.32 26.19
N LYS A 293 26.83 4.82 25.89
CA LYS A 293 27.23 4.32 24.55
C LYS A 293 26.25 3.36 23.86
N ALA A 294 25.48 2.59 24.63
CA ALA A 294 24.48 1.67 24.08
C ALA A 294 23.37 2.38 23.27
N TYR A 295 23.15 3.67 23.52
CA TYR A 295 22.06 4.47 22.94
C TYR A 295 22.55 5.56 21.96
N GLU A 296 23.86 5.63 21.70
CA GLU A 296 24.46 6.63 20.81
C GLU A 296 23.80 6.67 19.41
N PRO A 297 23.51 5.54 18.73
CA PRO A 297 22.87 5.57 17.41
C PRO A 297 21.46 6.17 17.43
N GLN A 298 20.66 5.82 18.44
CA GLN A 298 19.29 6.31 18.61
C GLN A 298 19.29 7.80 18.95
N LEU A 299 20.14 8.21 19.90
CA LEU A 299 20.32 9.63 20.25
C LEU A 299 20.73 10.45 19.03
N ARG A 300 21.73 9.98 18.26
CA ARG A 300 22.19 10.69 17.07
C ARG A 300 21.06 10.88 16.06
N THR A 301 20.29 9.82 15.78
CA THR A 301 19.16 9.88 14.85
C THR A 301 18.11 10.89 15.32
N ALA A 302 17.80 10.89 16.62
CA ALA A 302 16.86 11.81 17.23
C ALA A 302 17.35 13.28 17.12
N LEU A 303 18.63 13.55 17.37
CA LEU A 303 19.20 14.90 17.27
C LEU A 303 19.36 15.38 15.82
N ASP A 304 19.71 14.48 14.89
CA ASP A 304 19.80 14.80 13.46
C ASP A 304 18.44 15.31 12.94
N SER A 305 17.32 14.83 13.50
CA SER A 305 15.96 15.30 13.18
C SER A 305 15.75 16.80 13.46
N LEU A 306 16.44 17.36 14.46
CA LEU A 306 16.32 18.78 14.83
C LEU A 306 16.86 19.71 13.74
N THR A 307 17.81 19.24 12.93
CA THR A 307 18.42 20.03 11.86
C THR A 307 18.05 19.54 10.47
N TYR A 308 17.24 18.49 10.39
CA TYR A 308 16.84 17.89 9.12
C TYR A 308 16.14 18.90 8.22
N LYS A 309 16.59 18.93 6.98
CA LYS A 309 15.93 19.59 5.86
C LYS A 309 15.92 18.64 4.68
N ASN A 310 14.81 18.60 3.96
CA ASN A 310 14.71 17.84 2.72
C ASN A 310 15.38 18.59 1.56
N GLU A 311 16.69 18.83 1.68
CA GLU A 311 17.51 19.50 0.67
C GLU A 311 18.33 18.46 -0.10
N ALA A 312 18.19 18.45 -1.43
CA ALA A 312 18.93 17.53 -2.28
C ALA A 312 20.40 17.98 -2.39
N VAL A 313 21.32 17.04 -2.21
CA VAL A 313 22.76 17.29 -2.40
C VAL A 313 23.10 17.17 -3.89
N PRO A 314 23.81 18.13 -4.50
CA PRO A 314 24.28 18.03 -5.86
C PRO A 314 25.17 16.79 -6.06
N ILE A 315 24.90 16.02 -7.12
CA ILE A 315 25.73 14.86 -7.48
C ILE A 315 27.09 15.32 -8.03
N SER A 316 28.14 14.57 -7.74
CA SER A 316 29.47 14.87 -8.28
C SER A 316 29.52 14.70 -9.80
N GLU A 317 30.44 15.39 -10.46
CA GLU A 317 30.64 15.23 -11.91
C GLU A 317 30.98 13.79 -12.29
N THR A 318 31.78 13.10 -11.46
CA THR A 318 32.14 11.69 -11.65
C THR A 318 30.91 10.80 -11.65
N LEU A 319 30.00 10.99 -10.68
CA LEU A 319 28.76 10.22 -10.59
C LEU A 319 27.78 10.59 -11.71
N THR A 320 27.72 11.87 -12.07
CA THR A 320 26.89 12.36 -13.18
C THR A 320 27.29 11.69 -14.50
N ASN A 321 28.60 11.57 -14.77
CA ASN A 321 29.11 10.90 -15.96
C ASN A 321 28.86 9.38 -15.92
N GLN A 322 28.92 8.74 -14.75
CA GLN A 322 28.58 7.32 -14.62
C GLN A 322 27.09 7.04 -14.84
N LEU A 323 26.22 7.93 -14.36
CA LEU A 323 24.76 7.79 -14.48
C LEU A 323 24.26 8.12 -15.89
N TYR A 324 24.77 9.18 -16.52
CA TYR A 324 24.24 9.70 -17.77
C TYR A 324 25.15 9.50 -18.99
N GLY A 325 26.40 9.11 -18.78
CA GLY A 325 27.40 8.92 -19.83
C GLY A 325 28.01 10.22 -20.37
N GLU A 326 28.98 10.07 -21.29
CA GLU A 326 29.65 11.18 -21.98
C GLU A 326 28.78 11.81 -23.10
N GLN A 327 27.70 11.11 -23.48
CA GLN A 327 26.72 11.56 -24.45
C GLN A 327 25.31 11.34 -23.90
N ILE A 328 24.55 12.43 -23.75
CA ILE A 328 23.20 12.37 -23.23
C ILE A 328 22.23 12.21 -24.40
N GLU A 329 21.68 11.02 -24.57
CA GLU A 329 20.53 10.82 -25.46
C GLU A 329 19.23 11.24 -24.73
N ALA A 330 18.60 12.31 -25.21
CA ALA A 330 17.39 12.85 -24.59
C ALA A 330 16.24 12.96 -25.60
N SER A 331 15.02 12.75 -25.13
CA SER A 331 13.81 13.15 -25.83
C SER A 331 13.35 14.53 -25.37
N VAL A 332 12.50 15.19 -26.16
CA VAL A 332 11.87 16.45 -25.75
C VAL A 332 11.14 16.28 -24.42
N SER A 333 10.36 15.20 -24.26
CA SER A 333 9.67 14.89 -23.01
C SER A 333 10.61 14.68 -21.82
N ARG A 334 11.81 14.13 -22.03
CA ARG A 334 12.83 14.02 -20.97
C ARG A 334 13.34 15.40 -20.52
N MET A 335 13.49 16.33 -21.44
CA MET A 335 13.89 17.70 -21.13
C MET A 335 12.77 18.47 -20.42
N GLU A 336 11.54 18.37 -20.92
CA GLU A 336 10.36 18.95 -20.28
C GLU A 336 10.19 18.42 -18.84
N LEU A 337 10.45 17.14 -18.62
CA LEU A 337 10.45 16.54 -17.29
C LEU A 337 11.51 17.16 -16.37
N PHE A 338 12.72 17.37 -16.88
CA PHE A 338 13.80 17.98 -16.10
C PHE A 338 13.48 19.43 -15.71
N GLU A 339 12.97 20.22 -16.66
CA GLU A 339 12.53 21.61 -16.41
C GLU A 339 11.37 21.67 -15.41
N GLN A 340 10.45 20.70 -15.44
CA GLN A 340 9.39 20.60 -14.45
C GLN A 340 9.92 20.19 -13.07
N CYS A 341 10.82 19.20 -13.01
CA CYS A 341 11.41 18.70 -11.78
C CYS A 341 12.69 17.89 -12.06
N ALA A 342 13.85 18.48 -11.72
CA ALA A 342 15.15 17.82 -11.86
C ALA A 342 15.24 16.50 -11.05
N PHE A 343 14.64 16.44 -9.86
CA PHE A 343 14.66 15.22 -9.04
C PHE A 343 13.82 14.09 -9.66
N ARG A 344 12.69 14.40 -10.31
CA ARG A 344 11.89 13.41 -11.03
C ARG A 344 12.66 12.85 -12.22
N HIS A 345 13.39 13.71 -12.95
CA HIS A 345 14.31 13.27 -14.00
C HIS A 345 15.42 12.38 -13.45
N PHE A 346 16.06 12.77 -12.34
CA PHE A 346 17.07 11.96 -11.67
C PHE A 346 16.52 10.58 -11.27
N SER A 347 15.32 10.53 -10.70
CA SER A 347 14.66 9.28 -10.31
C SER A 347 14.37 8.36 -11.50
N GLN A 348 13.84 8.91 -12.60
CA GLN A 348 13.42 8.13 -13.76
C GLN A 348 14.56 7.77 -14.72
N TYR A 349 15.53 8.66 -14.92
CA TYR A 349 16.59 8.50 -15.92
C TYR A 349 17.98 8.31 -15.32
N GLY A 350 18.21 8.75 -14.08
CA GLY A 350 19.44 8.49 -13.34
C GLY A 350 19.36 7.15 -12.62
N LEU A 351 18.42 7.03 -11.67
CA LEU A 351 18.21 5.81 -10.88
C LEU A 351 17.42 4.72 -11.63
N GLN A 352 16.77 5.08 -12.73
CA GLN A 352 15.95 4.17 -13.54
C GLN A 352 14.83 3.48 -12.75
N LEU A 353 14.26 4.19 -11.79
CA LEU A 353 13.12 3.70 -11.01
C LEU A 353 11.93 3.48 -11.94
N ARG A 354 11.26 2.34 -11.78
CA ARG A 354 10.05 1.98 -12.51
C ARG A 354 8.93 1.76 -11.53
N ASP A 355 7.76 2.31 -11.85
CA ASP A 355 6.54 1.99 -11.12
C ASP A 355 6.22 0.50 -11.31
N ARG A 356 5.57 -0.09 -10.29
CA ARG A 356 5.07 -1.45 -10.40
C ARG A 356 4.04 -1.51 -11.52
N GLU A 357 4.30 -2.34 -12.52
CA GLU A 357 3.33 -2.61 -13.58
C GLU A 357 2.06 -3.23 -12.99
N VAL A 358 0.93 -2.60 -13.28
CA VAL A 358 -0.40 -3.08 -12.90
C VAL A 358 -1.15 -3.47 -14.17
N PHE A 359 -1.94 -4.54 -14.10
CA PHE A 359 -2.76 -4.98 -15.23
C PHE A 359 -3.98 -4.06 -15.37
N ARG A 360 -3.77 -2.90 -15.99
CA ARG A 360 -4.77 -1.84 -16.19
C ARG A 360 -4.55 -1.20 -17.55
N LEU A 361 -5.64 -0.77 -18.18
CA LEU A 361 -5.61 0.02 -19.39
C LEU A 361 -5.43 1.49 -19.00
N GLU A 362 -4.26 2.07 -19.30
CA GLU A 362 -3.95 3.46 -19.01
C GLU A 362 -4.19 4.35 -20.25
N ALA A 363 -4.28 5.67 -20.02
CA ALA A 363 -4.48 6.64 -21.11
C ALA A 363 -3.33 6.60 -22.14
N PHE A 364 -2.12 6.27 -21.70
CA PHE A 364 -0.95 6.11 -22.56
C PHE A 364 -1.12 4.97 -23.56
N ASP A 365 -1.61 3.80 -23.11
CA ASP A 365 -1.81 2.61 -23.97
C ASP A 365 -2.84 2.87 -25.06
N ILE A 366 -3.89 3.63 -24.73
CA ILE A 366 -4.91 4.07 -25.68
C ILE A 366 -4.28 5.01 -26.72
N GLY A 367 -3.40 5.91 -26.28
CA GLY A 367 -2.61 6.77 -27.16
C GLY A 367 -1.78 5.94 -28.14
N GLU A 368 -0.97 5.01 -27.64
CA GLU A 368 -0.14 4.13 -28.48
C GLU A 368 -0.97 3.34 -29.51
N LEU A 369 -2.15 2.84 -29.12
CA LEU A 369 -3.07 2.20 -30.05
C LEU A 369 -3.46 3.13 -31.21
N PHE A 370 -3.82 4.38 -30.90
CA PHE A 370 -4.20 5.35 -31.94
C PHE A 370 -3.05 5.64 -32.90
N HIS A 371 -1.85 5.89 -32.38
CA HIS A 371 -0.65 6.13 -33.20
C HIS A 371 -0.33 4.92 -34.09
N ALA A 372 -0.33 3.72 -33.51
CA ALA A 372 -0.06 2.49 -34.25
C ALA A 372 -1.12 2.23 -35.34
N ALA A 373 -2.40 2.46 -35.06
CA ALA A 373 -3.48 2.27 -36.03
C ALA A 373 -3.37 3.26 -37.19
N LEU A 374 -3.13 4.55 -36.92
CA LEU A 374 -2.95 5.57 -37.97
C LEU A 374 -1.73 5.27 -38.84
N LYS A 375 -0.65 4.76 -38.24
CA LYS A 375 0.54 4.33 -38.98
C LYS A 375 0.25 3.16 -39.90
N GLU A 376 -0.38 2.09 -39.41
CA GLU A 376 -0.71 0.93 -40.25
C GLU A 376 -1.59 1.30 -41.44
N ILE A 377 -2.58 2.19 -41.24
CA ILE A 377 -3.45 2.65 -42.32
C ILE A 377 -2.67 3.48 -43.34
N SER A 378 -1.77 4.36 -42.88
CA SER A 378 -0.92 5.14 -43.78
C SER A 378 0.05 4.26 -44.58
N ASP A 379 0.66 3.28 -43.95
CA ASP A 379 1.54 2.34 -44.63
C ASP A 379 0.77 1.52 -45.69
N TYR A 380 -0.49 1.14 -45.39
CA TYR A 380 -1.40 0.54 -46.37
C TYR A 380 -1.69 1.47 -47.56
N LEU A 381 -1.99 2.75 -47.30
CA LEU A 381 -2.24 3.74 -48.36
C LEU A 381 -1.03 3.90 -49.28
N LYS A 382 0.18 4.02 -48.71
CA LYS A 382 1.42 4.08 -49.47
C LYS A 382 1.65 2.81 -50.30
N ALA A 383 1.45 1.64 -49.71
CA ALA A 383 1.63 0.35 -50.40
C ALA A 383 0.64 0.15 -51.56
N THR A 384 -0.55 0.75 -51.49
CA THR A 384 -1.59 0.67 -52.53
C THR A 384 -1.58 1.85 -53.50
N ASN A 385 -0.58 2.75 -53.41
CA ASN A 385 -0.52 4.00 -54.16
C ASN A 385 -1.81 4.86 -54.04
N GLN A 386 -2.47 4.77 -52.88
CA GLN A 386 -3.61 5.61 -52.52
C GLN A 386 -3.16 6.72 -51.55
N SER A 387 -4.05 7.69 -51.33
CA SER A 387 -3.86 8.75 -50.35
C SER A 387 -5.11 8.95 -49.52
N TRP A 388 -4.98 9.63 -48.37
CA TRP A 388 -6.12 10.02 -47.54
C TRP A 388 -7.18 10.82 -48.31
N LYS A 389 -6.80 11.49 -49.39
CA LYS A 389 -7.70 12.25 -50.27
C LYS A 389 -8.50 11.37 -51.23
N THR A 390 -7.91 10.27 -51.67
CA THR A 390 -8.43 9.40 -52.75
C THR A 390 -9.12 8.13 -52.26
N ILE A 391 -8.77 7.64 -51.06
CA ILE A 391 -9.39 6.44 -50.49
C ILE A 391 -10.92 6.60 -50.33
N ARG A 392 -11.66 5.55 -50.66
CA ARG A 392 -13.12 5.53 -50.51
C ARG A 392 -13.52 5.36 -49.03
N ALA A 393 -14.71 5.85 -48.68
CA ALA A 393 -15.15 5.85 -47.28
C ALA A 393 -15.41 4.43 -46.71
N ASP A 394 -15.90 3.51 -47.54
CA ASP A 394 -16.02 2.08 -47.25
C ASP A 394 -14.65 1.43 -47.05
N GLU A 395 -13.72 1.61 -48.00
CA GLU A 395 -12.37 1.06 -47.90
C GLU A 395 -11.62 1.57 -46.66
N CYS A 396 -11.75 2.87 -46.34
CA CYS A 396 -11.15 3.47 -45.14
C CYS A 396 -11.70 2.85 -43.84
N ARG A 397 -12.99 2.52 -43.77
CA ARG A 397 -13.57 1.82 -42.59
C ARG A 397 -13.03 0.40 -42.47
N ASP A 398 -12.96 -0.33 -43.58
CA ASP A 398 -12.52 -1.72 -43.60
C ASP A 398 -11.05 -1.87 -43.20
N ILE A 399 -10.16 -1.02 -43.73
CA ILE A 399 -8.74 -1.04 -43.32
C ILE A 399 -8.57 -0.64 -41.86
N THR A 400 -9.33 0.36 -41.39
CA THR A 400 -9.29 0.77 -39.98
C THR A 400 -9.66 -0.37 -39.05
N GLN A 401 -10.73 -1.10 -39.37
CA GLN A 401 -11.16 -2.25 -38.57
C GLN A 401 -10.09 -3.34 -38.54
N LYS A 402 -9.55 -3.73 -39.69
CA LYS A 402 -8.49 -4.75 -39.78
C LYS A 402 -7.22 -4.36 -39.01
N SER A 403 -6.84 -3.08 -39.02
CA SER A 403 -5.68 -2.60 -38.28
C SER A 403 -5.91 -2.64 -36.77
N VAL A 404 -7.05 -2.15 -36.29
CA VAL A 404 -7.36 -2.18 -34.86
C VAL A 404 -7.45 -3.63 -34.35
N GLU A 405 -8.15 -4.52 -35.07
CA GLU A 405 -8.25 -5.94 -34.71
C GLU A 405 -6.87 -6.63 -34.59
N ARG A 406 -5.88 -6.21 -35.39
CA ARG A 406 -4.51 -6.75 -35.32
C ARG A 406 -3.70 -6.17 -34.16
N LEU A 407 -4.03 -4.95 -33.74
CA LEU A 407 -3.32 -4.22 -32.67
C LEU A 407 -3.89 -4.53 -31.29
N LEU A 408 -5.19 -4.79 -31.16
CA LEU A 408 -5.86 -5.06 -29.88
C LEU A 408 -5.15 -6.14 -29.02
N PRO A 409 -4.72 -7.31 -29.57
CA PRO A 409 -4.05 -8.33 -28.77
C PRO A 409 -2.67 -7.92 -28.24
N LYS A 410 -2.05 -6.92 -28.86
CA LYS A 410 -0.71 -6.43 -28.48
C LYS A 410 -0.75 -5.42 -27.33
N ILE A 411 -1.93 -4.91 -26.97
CA ILE A 411 -2.09 -3.90 -25.92
C ILE A 411 -2.12 -4.58 -24.56
N GLN A 412 -1.27 -4.09 -23.65
CA GLN A 412 -1.28 -4.43 -22.21
C GLN A 412 -1.55 -5.92 -21.94
N ARG A 413 -0.71 -6.81 -22.51
CA ARG A 413 -0.80 -8.27 -22.34
C ARG A 413 -2.21 -8.84 -22.63
N ASN A 414 -2.86 -8.34 -23.68
CA ASN A 414 -4.19 -8.75 -24.12
C ASN A 414 -5.31 -8.44 -23.10
N ILE A 415 -5.18 -7.36 -22.32
CA ILE A 415 -6.21 -6.91 -21.36
C ILE A 415 -7.59 -6.73 -22.00
N LEU A 416 -7.58 -6.32 -23.27
CA LEU A 416 -8.77 -5.99 -24.04
C LEU A 416 -9.67 -7.20 -24.36
N GLU A 417 -9.17 -8.41 -24.16
CA GLU A 417 -9.93 -9.66 -24.28
C GLU A 417 -10.25 -10.34 -22.93
N SER A 418 -9.74 -9.81 -21.83
CA SER A 418 -9.81 -10.46 -20.51
C SER A 418 -11.22 -10.57 -19.93
N THR A 419 -12.11 -9.61 -20.23
CA THR A 419 -13.49 -9.58 -19.70
C THR A 419 -14.49 -9.02 -20.72
N ASN A 420 -15.79 -9.23 -20.46
CA ASN A 420 -16.86 -8.65 -21.28
C ASN A 420 -16.85 -7.11 -21.29
N HIS A 421 -16.49 -6.49 -20.17
CA HIS A 421 -16.33 -5.04 -20.07
C HIS A 421 -15.24 -4.55 -21.04
N PHE A 422 -14.06 -5.20 -21.02
CA PHE A 422 -12.96 -4.84 -21.91
C PHE A 422 -13.26 -5.11 -23.38
N ARG A 423 -14.04 -6.15 -23.69
CA ARG A 423 -14.52 -6.38 -25.06
C ARG A 423 -15.39 -5.22 -25.56
N TYR A 424 -16.23 -4.64 -24.70
CA TYR A 424 -16.99 -3.42 -25.04
C TYR A 424 -16.08 -2.19 -25.20
N VAL A 425 -15.05 -2.05 -24.36
CA VAL A 425 -14.04 -0.99 -24.49
C VAL A 425 -13.32 -1.08 -25.85
N SER A 426 -12.93 -2.28 -26.30
CA SER A 426 -12.35 -2.51 -27.63
C SER A 426 -13.25 -2.03 -28.76
N GLN A 427 -14.55 -2.31 -28.68
CA GLN A 427 -15.53 -1.83 -29.68
C GLN A 427 -15.63 -0.30 -29.67
N LYS A 428 -15.57 0.33 -28.49
CA LYS A 428 -15.54 1.80 -28.37
C LYS A 428 -14.27 2.40 -28.96
N LEU A 429 -13.11 1.82 -28.66
CA LEU A 429 -11.84 2.25 -29.24
C LEU A 429 -11.88 2.16 -30.76
N LEU A 430 -12.33 1.04 -31.32
CA LEU A 430 -12.53 0.88 -32.76
C LEU A 430 -13.42 1.98 -33.35
N ALA A 431 -14.57 2.26 -32.74
CA ALA A 431 -15.48 3.30 -33.20
C ALA A 431 -14.84 4.70 -33.17
N ILE A 432 -14.00 4.99 -32.17
CA ILE A 432 -13.24 6.24 -32.09
C ILE A 432 -12.21 6.30 -33.22
N VAL A 433 -11.40 5.25 -33.44
CA VAL A 433 -10.41 5.21 -34.53
C VAL A 433 -11.10 5.43 -35.88
N GLN A 434 -12.24 4.76 -36.12
CA GLN A 434 -13.03 4.92 -37.35
C GLN A 434 -13.51 6.37 -37.54
N THR A 435 -13.97 7.01 -36.46
CA THR A 435 -14.40 8.41 -36.51
C THR A 435 -13.22 9.33 -36.85
N VAL A 436 -12.07 9.10 -36.24
CA VAL A 436 -10.84 9.88 -36.49
C VAL A 436 -10.37 9.68 -37.93
N THR A 437 -10.28 8.46 -38.44
CA THR A 437 -9.78 8.19 -39.80
C THR A 437 -10.70 8.75 -40.87
N GLN A 438 -12.02 8.70 -40.66
CA GLN A 438 -12.99 9.37 -41.55
C GLN A 438 -12.85 10.90 -41.51
N THR A 439 -12.60 11.47 -40.34
CA THR A 439 -12.36 12.92 -40.20
C THR A 439 -11.07 13.33 -40.92
N LEU A 440 -9.98 12.57 -40.76
CA LEU A 440 -8.72 12.81 -41.45
C LEU A 440 -8.86 12.73 -42.97
N ARG A 441 -9.64 11.75 -43.46
CA ARG A 441 -10.00 11.64 -44.88
C ARG A 441 -10.73 12.89 -45.37
N GLN A 442 -11.76 13.36 -44.65
CA GLN A 442 -12.50 14.58 -45.03
C GLN A 442 -11.62 15.83 -45.01
N GLN A 443 -10.75 15.96 -44.00
CA GLN A 443 -9.78 17.06 -43.92
C GLN A 443 -8.80 17.04 -45.09
N ALA A 444 -8.29 15.87 -45.47
CA ALA A 444 -7.38 15.71 -46.61
C ALA A 444 -8.04 16.09 -47.95
N GLN A 445 -9.36 15.96 -48.07
CA GLN A 445 -10.12 16.38 -49.26
C GLN A 445 -10.22 17.90 -49.40
N LEU A 446 -10.20 18.63 -48.28
CA LEU A 446 -10.29 20.09 -48.24
C LEU A 446 -8.93 20.79 -48.16
N SER A 447 -7.87 20.05 -47.85
CA SER A 447 -6.52 20.59 -47.67
C SER A 447 -5.69 20.55 -48.96
N ASN A 448 -4.82 21.56 -49.12
CA ASN A 448 -3.74 21.58 -50.11
C ASN A 448 -2.45 20.93 -49.58
N PHE A 449 -2.43 20.56 -48.30
CA PHE A 449 -1.35 19.79 -47.69
C PHE A 449 -1.57 18.29 -47.89
N GLU A 450 -0.54 17.61 -48.37
CA GLU A 450 -0.50 16.16 -48.51
C GLU A 450 0.46 15.55 -47.48
N THR A 451 0.05 14.44 -46.89
CA THR A 451 0.87 13.74 -45.90
C THR A 451 2.05 13.04 -46.56
N ILE A 452 3.26 13.43 -46.17
CA ILE A 452 4.48 12.77 -46.61
C ILE A 452 4.68 11.50 -45.78
N ASP A 453 4.60 11.64 -44.47
CA ASP A 453 4.93 10.56 -43.57
C ASP A 453 4.31 10.71 -42.17
N LEU A 454 4.19 9.59 -41.47
CA LEU A 454 3.60 9.45 -40.14
C LEU A 454 4.59 8.69 -39.24
N GLU A 455 4.60 9.02 -37.95
CA GLU A 455 5.48 8.42 -36.95
C GLU A 455 6.97 8.49 -37.34
N VAL A 456 7.38 9.66 -37.88
CA VAL A 456 8.72 9.91 -38.41
C VAL A 456 9.72 9.99 -37.26
N GLN A 457 10.67 9.06 -37.24
CA GLN A 457 11.70 9.01 -36.20
C GLN A 457 12.90 9.85 -36.61
N PHE A 458 13.45 10.59 -35.64
CA PHE A 458 14.75 11.23 -35.76
C PHE A 458 15.63 10.82 -34.59
N GLY A 459 16.91 10.59 -34.86
CA GLY A 459 17.78 9.95 -33.89
C GLY A 459 18.85 9.07 -34.54
N LYS A 460 19.75 8.56 -33.70
CA LYS A 460 20.77 7.59 -34.10
C LYS A 460 20.12 6.35 -34.72
N GLY A 461 20.57 5.96 -35.91
CA GLY A 461 20.06 4.77 -36.62
C GLY A 461 18.72 4.98 -37.34
N THR A 462 18.23 6.21 -37.50
CA THR A 462 16.99 6.53 -38.21
C THR A 462 17.25 7.31 -39.50
N SER A 463 16.21 7.52 -40.31
CA SER A 463 16.29 8.27 -41.57
C SER A 463 16.59 9.77 -41.39
N LEU A 464 16.33 10.32 -40.20
CA LEU A 464 16.62 11.71 -39.86
C LEU A 464 17.70 11.77 -38.77
N PRO A 465 18.79 12.52 -38.98
CA PRO A 465 19.88 12.60 -38.01
C PRO A 465 19.43 13.28 -36.70
N SER A 466 20.07 12.92 -35.59
CA SER A 466 19.89 13.62 -34.31
C SER A 466 20.42 15.05 -34.39
N PRO A 467 19.64 16.05 -33.96
CA PRO A 467 20.20 17.34 -33.57
C PRO A 467 21.19 17.16 -32.42
N VAL A 468 22.39 17.71 -32.56
CA VAL A 468 23.46 17.63 -31.55
C VAL A 468 23.65 19.00 -30.91
N TYR A 469 23.58 19.05 -29.59
CA TYR A 469 23.81 20.26 -28.79
C TYR A 469 25.06 20.08 -27.92
N PRO A 470 26.15 20.80 -28.19
CA PRO A 470 27.31 20.78 -27.31
C PRO A 470 26.99 21.54 -26.02
N LEU A 471 27.29 20.94 -24.87
CA LEU A 471 27.13 21.55 -23.55
C LEU A 471 28.45 22.15 -23.07
N SER A 472 28.38 23.08 -22.10
CA SER A 472 29.54 23.81 -21.59
C SER A 472 30.61 22.93 -20.93
N ASN A 473 30.23 21.75 -20.44
CA ASN A 473 31.11 20.75 -19.83
C ASN A 473 31.75 19.79 -20.84
N GLY A 474 31.55 20.00 -22.15
CA GLY A 474 32.07 19.15 -23.22
C GLY A 474 31.21 17.92 -23.53
N THR A 475 30.16 17.65 -22.75
CA THR A 475 29.17 16.60 -23.05
C THR A 475 28.33 17.01 -24.26
N ASN A 476 28.02 16.04 -25.13
CA ASN A 476 27.08 16.26 -26.22
C ASN A 476 25.70 15.74 -25.84
N MET A 477 24.67 16.57 -25.99
CA MET A 477 23.28 16.14 -25.90
C MET A 477 22.74 15.85 -27.30
N LEU A 478 22.34 14.61 -27.53
CA LEU A 478 21.73 14.17 -28.79
C LEU A 478 20.23 14.06 -28.59
N LEU A 479 19.47 14.83 -29.36
CA LEU A 479 18.01 14.72 -29.31
C LEU A 479 17.52 13.58 -30.20
N ARG A 480 16.66 12.76 -29.63
CA ARG A 480 15.90 11.73 -30.34
C ARG A 480 14.41 11.94 -30.11
N GLY A 481 13.61 11.48 -31.05
CA GLY A 481 12.16 11.56 -30.89
C GLY A 481 11.40 11.01 -32.07
N ARG A 482 10.10 11.28 -32.02
CA ARG A 482 9.16 10.89 -33.03
C ARG A 482 8.26 12.06 -33.34
N ILE A 483 8.05 12.31 -34.62
CA ILE A 483 7.12 13.31 -35.14
C ILE A 483 5.90 12.56 -35.63
N ASP A 484 4.73 12.82 -35.05
CA ASP A 484 3.54 12.04 -35.36
C ASP A 484 3.15 12.15 -36.83
N ARG A 485 3.16 13.36 -37.41
CA ARG A 485 2.78 13.59 -38.82
C ARG A 485 3.54 14.76 -39.45
N VAL A 486 3.99 14.57 -40.69
CA VAL A 486 4.57 15.62 -41.53
C VAL A 486 3.81 15.72 -42.85
N ASP A 487 3.26 16.91 -43.10
CA ASP A 487 2.56 17.25 -44.33
C ASP A 487 3.34 18.27 -45.17
N ARG A 488 3.15 18.24 -46.49
CA ARG A 488 3.74 19.19 -47.44
C ARG A 488 2.70 19.80 -48.36
N SER A 489 2.84 21.09 -48.61
CA SER A 489 2.12 21.82 -49.65
C SER A 489 3.12 22.47 -50.59
N GLN A 490 2.95 22.26 -51.90
CA GLN A 490 3.75 22.90 -52.93
C GLN A 490 2.92 24.02 -53.57
N THR A 491 3.38 25.26 -53.46
CA THR A 491 2.73 26.42 -54.08
C THR A 491 3.73 27.19 -54.93
N ASP A 492 3.25 28.14 -55.74
CA ASP A 492 4.09 29.02 -56.56
C ASP A 492 5.09 29.84 -55.72
N SER A 493 4.77 30.05 -54.44
CA SER A 493 5.59 30.77 -53.46
C SER A 493 6.62 29.90 -52.71
N GLY A 494 6.65 28.59 -52.96
CA GLY A 494 7.63 27.65 -52.40
C GLY A 494 7.01 26.37 -51.83
N SER A 495 7.86 25.54 -51.22
CA SER A 495 7.44 24.34 -50.50
C SER A 495 7.21 24.68 -49.03
N PHE A 496 6.04 24.32 -48.51
CA PHE A 496 5.67 24.47 -47.10
C PHE A 496 5.61 23.10 -46.44
N LEU A 497 6.09 23.00 -45.20
CA LEU A 497 5.99 21.82 -44.36
C LEU A 497 5.18 22.17 -43.11
N GLN A 498 4.34 21.24 -42.69
CA GLN A 498 3.57 21.32 -41.47
C GLN A 498 3.80 20.06 -40.64
N VAL A 499 3.99 20.24 -39.34
CA VAL A 499 4.04 19.14 -38.37
C VAL A 499 2.73 19.13 -37.60
N ILE A 500 2.13 17.96 -37.45
CA ILE A 500 0.91 17.73 -36.69
C ILE A 500 1.19 16.66 -35.65
N ASP A 501 0.75 16.89 -34.42
CA ASP A 501 0.92 16.02 -33.27
C ASP A 501 -0.47 15.66 -32.74
N TYR A 502 -0.74 14.37 -32.56
CA TYR A 502 -2.05 13.86 -32.19
C TYR A 502 -2.16 13.83 -30.67
N LYS A 503 -3.05 14.67 -30.12
CA LYS A 503 -3.32 14.69 -28.68
C LYS A 503 -4.74 14.29 -28.37
N SER A 504 -4.88 13.46 -27.34
CA SER A 504 -6.17 13.12 -26.73
C SER A 504 -6.72 14.24 -25.82
N SER A 505 -5.94 15.30 -25.57
CA SER A 505 -6.31 16.42 -24.70
C SER A 505 -6.64 17.70 -25.49
N LYS A 506 -7.52 18.56 -24.95
CA LYS A 506 -8.01 19.79 -25.61
C LYS A 506 -7.01 20.97 -25.70
N LYS A 507 -5.77 20.86 -25.21
CA LYS A 507 -4.80 21.97 -25.21
C LYS A 507 -4.12 22.07 -26.59
N ASN A 508 -4.34 23.18 -27.30
CA ASN A 508 -3.75 23.46 -28.60
C ASN A 508 -2.51 24.37 -28.48
N VAL A 509 -1.42 23.99 -29.15
CA VAL A 509 -0.33 24.89 -29.51
C VAL A 509 -0.16 24.81 -31.03
N ILE A 510 -0.42 25.90 -31.76
CA ILE A 510 -0.25 25.96 -33.21
C ILE A 510 0.99 26.82 -33.49
N ILE A 511 2.04 26.20 -34.05
CA ILE A 511 3.25 26.91 -34.50
C ILE A 511 3.33 26.79 -36.02
N PHE A 512 3.09 27.89 -36.74
CA PHE A 512 3.45 28.00 -38.16
C PHE A 512 4.83 28.64 -38.28
N ARG A 513 5.80 27.94 -38.89
CA ARG A 513 7.14 28.49 -39.16
C ARG A 513 7.46 28.39 -40.65
N ARG A 514 7.76 29.52 -41.28
CA ARG A 514 8.22 29.59 -42.69
C ARG A 514 9.67 29.12 -42.75
N LEU A 515 9.93 27.96 -43.37
CA LEU A 515 11.29 27.50 -43.66
C LEU A 515 11.83 28.24 -44.89
N THR A 516 12.43 29.42 -44.68
CA THR A 516 13.38 29.98 -45.66
C THR A 516 14.72 29.28 -45.50
N ARG A 517 15.17 28.60 -46.57
CA ARG A 517 16.50 28.00 -46.80
C ARG A 517 17.46 28.04 -45.60
N TYR A 518 17.56 26.95 -44.84
CA TYR A 518 18.73 26.63 -44.02
C TYR A 518 19.40 25.38 -44.58
N PHE A 519 20.08 25.55 -45.71
CA PHE A 519 21.17 24.69 -46.15
C PHE A 519 22.08 25.53 -47.04
N SER A 520 22.94 26.33 -46.41
CA SER A 520 24.26 26.73 -46.94
C SER A 520 25.02 27.58 -45.93
N ALA A 521 26.33 27.30 -45.84
CA ALA A 521 27.42 28.11 -45.30
C ALA A 521 27.84 27.86 -43.84
N ASN A 522 28.84 26.98 -43.72
CA ASN A 522 30.09 27.35 -43.04
C ASN A 522 30.51 28.77 -43.47
N ALA A 523 30.62 29.70 -42.53
CA ALA A 523 31.53 30.85 -42.61
C ALA A 523 31.66 31.48 -41.23
N CYS A 524 32.91 31.72 -40.84
CA CYS A 524 33.36 32.43 -39.65
C CYS A 524 32.66 33.77 -39.41
N LEU A 525 32.54 34.19 -38.14
CA LEU A 525 33.31 35.31 -37.54
C LEU A 525 32.74 35.73 -36.17
N SER A 526 33.69 35.93 -35.23
CA SER A 526 33.67 36.66 -33.94
C SER A 526 32.64 36.30 -32.87
#